data_AF-A0A1L7LKV0-F1
#
_entry.id   AF-A0A1L7LKV0-F1
#
_cell.length_a   1.000
_cell.length_b   1.000
_cell.length_c   1.000
_cell.angle_alpha   90.00
_cell.angle_beta   90.00
_cell.angle_gamma   90.00
#
_symmetry.space_group_name_H-M   'P 1'
#
loop_
_entity.id
_entity.type
_entity.pdbx_description
1 polymer ?
#
loop_
_entity_poly.entity_id
_entity_poly.type
_entity_poly.pdbx_seq_one_letter_code
_entity_poly.pdbx_strand_id
1 'polypeptide(L)'
;MKHVKNFENKKVLVLGLARSGEAAARLLTKLGAIVTVNDGKPFDENPSAQALLEEGIKVICGSHPLELLDEAFAYMVKNPGIPYTNPMVVRALEKISQL
;
A
#
# COMPACT_ATOMS: atom_id res chain seq x y z
N MET A 1 -10.98 19.82 -5.00
CA MET A 1 -9.67 19.35 -4.50
C MET A 1 -8.58 20.11 -5.22
N LYS A 2 -7.48 20.48 -4.55
CA LYS A 2 -6.30 21.04 -5.24
C LYS A 2 -5.78 19.98 -6.23
N HIS A 3 -5.32 20.39 -7.41
CA HIS A 3 -4.65 19.47 -8.34
C HIS A 3 -3.29 19.06 -7.77
N VAL A 4 -3.22 17.86 -7.18
CA VAL A 4 -1.98 17.26 -6.67
C VAL A 4 -1.47 16.27 -7.71
N LYS A 5 -0.32 16.55 -8.32
CA LYS A 5 0.30 15.70 -9.36
C LYS A 5 1.41 14.79 -8.84
N ASN A 6 1.81 14.93 -7.58
CA ASN A 6 2.96 14.23 -7.00
C ASN A 6 2.87 12.69 -7.05
N PHE A 7 1.65 12.14 -7.13
CA PHE A 7 1.40 10.70 -7.12
C PHE A 7 1.06 10.13 -8.51
N GLU A 8 0.90 10.98 -9.51
CA GLU A 8 0.49 10.58 -10.85
C GLU A 8 1.54 9.62 -11.46
N ASN A 9 1.09 8.45 -11.93
CA ASN A 9 1.90 7.35 -12.45
C ASN A 9 2.96 6.80 -11.48
N LYS A 10 2.85 7.07 -10.17
CA LYS A 10 3.75 6.52 -9.15
C LYS A 10 3.19 5.24 -8.56
N LYS A 11 4.02 4.20 -8.45
CA LYS A 11 3.67 3.00 -7.70
C LYS A 11 3.67 3.30 -6.21
N VAL A 12 2.56 3.03 -5.53
CA VAL A 12 2.41 3.28 -4.09
C VAL A 12 1.95 2.01 -3.38
N LEU A 13 2.66 1.63 -2.33
CA LEU A 13 2.30 0.50 -1.47
C LEU A 13 1.52 1.01 -0.25
N VAL A 14 0.30 0.55 -0.05
CA VAL A 14 -0.48 0.77 1.18
C VAL A 14 -0.34 -0.47 2.06
N LEU A 15 0.31 -0.33 3.21
CA LEU A 15 0.56 -1.43 4.14
C LEU A 15 -0.45 -1.38 5.30
N GLY A 16 -1.44 -2.27 5.26
CA GLY A 16 -2.52 -2.40 6.23
C GLY A 16 -3.75 -1.54 5.93
N LEU A 17 -4.94 -2.13 5.95
CA LEU A 17 -6.22 -1.49 5.64
C LEU A 17 -6.88 -0.84 6.86
N ALA A 18 -7.02 -1.57 7.98
CA ALA A 18 -7.60 -1.10 9.24
C ALA A 18 -8.68 0.00 9.10
N ARG A 19 -8.50 1.17 9.75
CA ARG A 19 -9.49 2.27 9.71
C ARG A 19 -9.31 3.22 8.53
N SER A 20 -8.07 3.46 8.08
CA SER A 20 -7.75 4.54 7.15
C SER A 20 -7.03 4.09 5.88
N GLY A 21 -6.55 2.86 5.81
CA GLY A 21 -5.80 2.34 4.67
C GLY A 21 -6.66 2.21 3.41
N GLU A 22 -7.93 1.78 3.55
CA GLU A 22 -8.88 1.73 2.42
C GLU A 22 -9.13 3.12 1.81
N ALA A 23 -9.40 4.12 2.66
CA ALA A 23 -9.58 5.49 2.21
C ALA A 23 -8.31 6.06 1.55
N ALA A 24 -7.12 5.74 2.08
CA ALA A 24 -5.85 6.13 1.50
C ALA A 24 -5.63 5.49 0.12
N ALA A 25 -5.91 4.20 -0.04
CA ALA A 25 -5.80 3.48 -1.31
C ALA A 25 -6.68 4.10 -2.40
N ARG A 26 -7.96 4.39 -2.07
CA ARG A 26 -8.88 5.05 -3.01
C ARG A 26 -8.44 6.47 -3.36
N LEU A 27 -7.99 7.25 -2.38
CA LEU A 27 -7.52 8.62 -2.62
C LEU A 27 -6.30 8.62 -3.54
N LEU A 28 -5.30 7.78 -3.26
CA LEU A 28 -4.09 7.68 -4.09
C LEU A 28 -4.42 7.25 -5.53
N THR A 29 -5.33 6.30 -5.70
CA THR A 29 -5.82 5.88 -7.01
C THR A 29 -6.48 7.04 -7.76
N LYS A 30 -7.34 7.83 -7.09
CA LYS A 30 -7.95 9.06 -7.65
C LYS A 30 -6.92 10.14 -8.00
N LEU A 31 -5.76 10.14 -7.35
CA LEU A 31 -4.63 11.03 -7.65
C LEU A 31 -3.71 10.47 -8.75
N GLY A 32 -4.09 9.38 -9.41
CA GLY A 32 -3.36 8.79 -10.53
C GLY A 32 -2.23 7.84 -10.13
N ALA A 33 -2.14 7.44 -8.86
CA ALA A 33 -1.14 6.47 -8.40
C ALA A 33 -1.52 5.03 -8.81
N ILE A 34 -0.50 4.20 -9.04
CA ILE A 34 -0.64 2.76 -9.28
C ILE A 34 -0.54 2.08 -7.92
N VAL A 35 -1.68 1.84 -7.28
CA VAL A 35 -1.75 1.38 -5.89
C VAL A 35 -1.66 -0.13 -5.81
N THR A 36 -0.85 -0.62 -4.88
CA THR A 36 -0.91 -1.99 -4.36
C THR A 36 -1.20 -1.93 -2.87
N VAL A 37 -2.16 -2.73 -2.41
CA VAL A 37 -2.48 -2.89 -0.99
C VAL A 37 -1.90 -4.20 -0.49
N ASN A 38 -1.27 -4.19 0.67
CA ASN A 38 -0.85 -5.40 1.36
C ASN A 38 -1.37 -5.42 2.79
N ASP A 39 -2.17 -6.42 3.14
CA ASP A 39 -2.79 -6.58 4.45
C ASP A 39 -2.56 -7.98 5.01
N GLY A 40 -2.38 -8.08 6.33
CA GLY A 40 -2.10 -9.36 6.99
C GLY A 40 -3.32 -10.25 7.15
N LYS A 41 -4.54 -9.69 7.09
CA LYS A 41 -5.76 -10.49 7.20
C LYS A 41 -5.98 -11.32 5.92
N PRO A 42 -6.39 -12.60 6.00
CA PRO A 42 -6.77 -13.40 4.83
C PRO A 42 -7.80 -12.70 3.94
N PHE A 43 -7.72 -12.92 2.63
CA PHE A 43 -8.57 -12.22 1.65
C PHE A 43 -10.06 -12.48 1.90
N ASP A 44 -10.43 -13.73 2.19
CA ASP A 44 -11.82 -14.15 2.39
C ASP A 44 -12.46 -13.51 3.64
N GLU A 45 -11.63 -13.06 4.59
CA GLU A 45 -12.05 -12.40 5.83
C GLU A 45 -11.93 -10.87 5.75
N ASN A 46 -11.58 -10.31 4.59
CA ASN A 46 -11.22 -8.90 4.41
C ASN A 46 -12.13 -8.20 3.39
N PRO A 47 -13.34 -7.77 3.78
CA PRO A 47 -14.29 -7.10 2.89
C PRO A 47 -13.72 -5.84 2.21
N SER A 48 -12.88 -5.08 2.93
CA SER A 48 -12.22 -3.91 2.36
C SER A 48 -11.27 -4.28 1.22
N ALA A 49 -10.50 -5.37 1.36
CA ALA A 49 -9.63 -5.84 0.28
C ALA A 49 -10.43 -6.35 -0.93
N GLN A 50 -11.56 -7.03 -0.70
CA GLN A 50 -12.45 -7.50 -1.76
C GLN A 50 -13.02 -6.32 -2.56
N ALA A 51 -13.54 -5.30 -1.88
CA ALA A 51 -14.07 -4.09 -2.53
C ALA A 51 -12.99 -3.35 -3.34
N LEU A 52 -11.76 -3.25 -2.82
CA LEU A 52 -10.65 -2.61 -3.54
C LEU A 52 -10.24 -3.42 -4.77
N LEU A 53 -10.29 -4.75 -4.72
CA LEU A 53 -10.03 -5.60 -5.88
C LEU A 53 -11.08 -5.40 -6.98
N GLU A 54 -12.37 -5.29 -6.60
CA GLU A 54 -13.47 -4.98 -7.54
C GLU A 54 -13.28 -3.60 -8.19
N GLU A 55 -12.70 -2.64 -7.48
CA GLU A 55 -12.30 -1.32 -8.00
C GLU A 55 -11.03 -1.36 -8.87
N GLY A 56 -10.43 -2.53 -9.09
CA GLY A 56 -9.24 -2.73 -9.93
C GLY A 56 -7.91 -2.46 -9.22
N ILE A 57 -7.91 -2.31 -7.89
CA ILE A 57 -6.69 -2.10 -7.11
C ILE A 57 -6.07 -3.46 -6.78
N LYS A 58 -4.76 -3.61 -7.02
CA LYS A 58 -4.02 -4.84 -6.67
C LYS A 58 -4.01 -5.01 -5.15
N VAL A 59 -4.44 -6.17 -4.66
CA VAL A 59 -4.43 -6.52 -3.23
C VAL A 59 -3.63 -7.80 -2.99
N ILE A 60 -2.85 -7.82 -1.90
CA ILE A 60 -2.11 -9.00 -1.41
C ILE A 60 -2.50 -9.18 0.05
N CYS A 61 -3.16 -10.30 0.36
CA CYS A 61 -3.73 -10.56 1.68
C CYS A 61 -3.11 -11.81 2.33
N GLY A 62 -3.25 -11.94 3.65
CA GLY A 62 -2.82 -13.11 4.42
C GLY A 62 -1.31 -13.27 4.61
N SER A 63 -0.48 -12.41 4.00
CA SER A 63 0.98 -12.47 4.10
C SER A 63 1.62 -11.12 3.78
N HIS A 64 2.91 -10.99 4.12
CA HIS A 64 3.72 -9.80 3.84
C HIS A 64 5.02 -10.22 3.10
N PRO A 65 4.93 -10.56 1.80
CA PRO A 65 6.10 -10.98 1.02
C PRO A 65 7.08 -9.81 0.86
N LEU A 66 8.32 -9.98 1.32
CA LEU A 66 9.34 -8.91 1.28
C LEU A 66 9.82 -8.63 -0.14
N GLU A 67 9.81 -9.65 -1.00
CA GLU A 67 10.10 -9.56 -2.43
C GLU A 67 9.14 -8.62 -3.17
N LEU A 68 7.96 -8.32 -2.61
CA LEU A 68 7.08 -7.27 -3.14
C LEU A 68 7.80 -5.92 -3.22
N LEU A 69 8.65 -5.63 -2.24
CA LEU A 69 9.42 -4.39 -2.20
C LEU A 69 10.57 -4.38 -3.20
N ASP A 70 10.85 -5.47 -3.92
CA ASP A 70 11.78 -5.46 -5.03
C ASP A 70 11.23 -4.67 -6.24
N GLU A 71 9.90 -4.56 -6.35
CA GLU A 71 9.24 -3.61 -7.25
C GLU A 71 9.64 -2.14 -6.94
N ALA A 72 9.66 -1.28 -7.96
CA ALA A 72 10.02 0.13 -7.82
C ALA A 72 8.86 1.00 -7.24
N PHE A 73 8.52 0.79 -5.97
CA PHE A 73 7.57 1.65 -5.26
C PHE A 73 8.21 3.01 -4.95
N ALA A 74 7.50 4.10 -5.27
CA ALA A 74 7.94 5.45 -4.94
C ALA A 74 7.56 5.87 -3.52
N TYR A 75 6.48 5.31 -2.99
CA TYR A 75 5.97 5.62 -1.66
C TYR A 75 5.42 4.37 -0.96
N MET A 76 5.56 4.33 0.36
CA MET A 76 4.81 3.43 1.25
C MET A 76 3.93 4.28 2.17
N VAL A 77 2.64 3.94 2.26
CA VAL A 77 1.71 4.46 3.26
C VAL A 77 1.40 3.33 4.23
N LYS A 78 2.02 3.34 5.41
CA LYS A 78 1.75 2.35 6.45
C LYS A 78 0.58 2.78 7.34
N ASN A 79 -0.20 1.81 7.80
CA ASN A 79 -1.09 2.00 8.93
C ASN A 79 -0.27 2.49 10.16
N PRO A 80 -0.68 3.56 10.87
CA PRO A 80 0.02 4.09 12.04
C PRO A 80 0.36 3.02 13.09
N GLY A 81 -0.53 2.05 13.30
CA GLY A 81 -0.34 0.97 14.27
C GLY A 81 0.76 -0.04 13.93
N ILE A 82 1.30 -0.03 12.70
CA ILE A 82 2.40 -0.91 12.31
C ILE A 82 3.73 -0.31 12.81
N PRO A 83 4.49 -1.02 13.67
CA PRO A 83 5.75 -0.51 14.21
C PRO A 83 6.83 -0.44 13.12
N TYR A 84 7.82 0.43 13.31
CA TYR A 84 8.95 0.57 12.38
C TYR A 84 9.90 -0.64 12.38
N THR A 85 9.80 -1.50 13.40
CA THR A 85 10.49 -2.80 13.44
C THR A 85 9.83 -3.87 12.56
N ASN A 86 8.67 -3.58 11.94
CA ASN A 86 8.03 -4.51 11.02
C ASN A 86 8.94 -4.76 9.80
N PRO A 87 9.14 -6.01 9.36
CA PRO A 87 10.05 -6.34 8.26
C PRO A 87 9.78 -5.59 6.95
N MET A 88 8.51 -5.35 6.58
CA MET A 88 8.16 -4.57 5.39
C MET A 88 8.63 -3.12 5.51
N VAL A 89 8.48 -2.53 6.69
CA VAL A 89 8.88 -1.13 6.95
C VAL A 89 10.40 -1.01 6.94
N VAL A 90 11.10 -1.94 7.61
CA VAL A 90 12.58 -1.99 7.60
C VAL A 90 13.11 -2.11 6.17
N ARG A 91 12.60 -3.08 5.39
CA ARG A 91 13.01 -3.29 4.00
C ARG A 91 12.73 -2.06 3.11
N ALA A 92 11.62 -1.37 3.33
CA ALA A 92 11.31 -0.14 2.59
C ALA A 92 12.29 1.00 2.92
N LEU A 93 12.70 1.14 4.18
CA LEU A 93 13.69 2.13 4.60
C LEU A 93 15.09 1.83 4.03
N GLU A 94 15.50 0.57 4.02
CA GLU A 94 16.78 0.14 3.43
C GLU A 94 16.90 0.54 1.94
N LYS A 95 15.82 0.38 1.17
CA LYS A 95 15.81 0.79 -0.25
C LYS A 95 15.90 2.30 -0.45
N ILE A 96 15.34 3.09 0.46
CA ILE A 96 15.45 4.56 0.39
C ILE A 96 16.90 5.00 0.62
N SER A 97 17.66 4.30 1.47
CA SER A 97 19.06 4.61 1.75
C SER A 97 20.04 4.22 0.62
N GLN A 98 19.57 3.55 -0.45
CA GLN A 98 20.39 3.12 -1.59
C GLN A 98 20.23 4.02 -2.82
N LEU A 99 19.39 5.06 -2.73
CA LEU A 99 19.21 6.11 -3.74
C LEU A 99 20.02 7.36 -3.37
#